data_AF-A0A2E0MWR4-F1
#
_entry.id   AF-A0A2E0MWR4-F1
#
_cell.length_a   1.000
_cell.length_b   1.000
_cell.length_c   1.000
_cell.angle_alpha   90.00
_cell.angle_beta   90.00
_cell.angle_gamma   90.00
#
_symmetry.space_group_name_H-M   'P 1'
#
loop_
_entity.id
_entity.type
_entity.pdbx_description
1 polymer ?
#
loop_
_entity_poly.entity_id
_entity_poly.type
_entity_poly.pdbx_seq_one_letter_code
_entity_poly.pdbx_strand_id
1 'polypeptide(L)' 'PTEIAMHLDEEYNIAIRSGMHCVHSWFNAKGIDRGSLRASAYLYNTEDEVRLFAETLVEAVEALG' A
#
# COMPACT_ATOMS: atom_id res chain seq x y z
N PRO A 1 -8.74 1.80 0.87
CA PRO A 1 -7.32 1.53 0.59
C PRO A 1 -7.01 1.26 -0.89
N THR A 2 -7.87 0.59 -1.66
CA THR A 2 -7.61 0.30 -3.09
C THR A 2 -7.30 1.55 -3.92
N GLU A 3 -8.06 2.63 -3.75
CA GLU A 3 -7.80 3.90 -4.45
C GLU A 3 -6.38 4.45 -4.23
N ILE A 4 -5.85 4.36 -3.02
CA ILE A 4 -4.47 4.79 -2.70
C ILE A 4 -3.46 3.93 -3.48
N ALA A 5 -3.71 2.62 -3.60
CA ALA A 5 -2.84 1.75 -4.39
C ALA A 5 -2.92 2.05 -5.89
N MET A 6 -4.09 2.41 -6.41
CA MET A 6 -4.26 2.81 -7.81
C MET A 6 -3.55 4.14 -8.09
N HIS A 7 -3.71 5.13 -7.22
CA HIS A 7 -3.05 6.43 -7.35
C HIS A 7 -1.52 6.32 -7.35
N LEU A 8 -0.96 5.51 -6.45
CA LEU A 8 0.49 5.24 -6.40
C LEU A 8 1.02 4.57 -7.67
N ASP A 9 0.24 3.67 -8.28
CA ASP A 9 0.59 3.00 -9.53
C ASP A 9 0.55 3.98 -10.72
N GLU A 10 -0.54 4.74 -10.85
CA GLU A 10 -0.82 5.62 -11.99
C GLU A 10 0.07 6.87 -12.03
N GLU A 11 0.30 7.53 -10.89
CA GLU A 11 1.01 8.81 -10.84
C GLU A 11 2.52 8.65 -10.57
N TYR A 12 2.90 7.62 -9.82
CA TYR A 12 4.27 7.47 -9.30
C TYR A 12 4.96 6.17 -9.74
N ASN A 13 4.26 5.29 -10.47
CA ASN A 13 4.78 3.98 -10.90
C ASN A 13 5.24 3.10 -9.70
N ILE A 14 4.49 3.17 -8.59
CA ILE A 14 4.77 2.41 -7.37
C ILE A 14 3.73 1.31 -7.19
N ALA A 15 4.19 0.06 -7.32
CA ALA A 15 3.34 -1.10 -7.17
C ALA A 15 3.24 -1.57 -5.70
N ILE A 16 2.04 -1.47 -5.12
CA ILE A 16 1.71 -2.08 -3.82
C ILE A 16 0.48 -2.99 -3.95
N ARG A 17 0.24 -3.85 -2.93
CA ARG A 17 -0.97 -4.67 -2.88
C ARG A 17 -1.97 -4.11 -1.90
N SER A 18 -3.23 -4.03 -2.30
CA SER A 18 -4.37 -3.74 -1.44
C SER A 18 -5.20 -5.01 -1.18
N GLY A 19 -5.87 -5.07 -0.03
CA GLY A 19 -6.87 -6.09 0.29
C GLY A 19 -6.51 -6.96 1.50
N MET A 20 -7.02 -8.19 1.53
CA MET A 20 -6.93 -9.09 2.68
C MET A 20 -5.72 -10.03 2.61
N HIS A 21 -4.92 -9.95 1.55
CA HIS A 21 -3.67 -10.69 1.33
C HIS A 21 -3.78 -12.21 1.54
N CYS A 22 -4.94 -12.79 1.22
CA CYS A 22 -5.30 -14.20 1.44
C CYS A 22 -5.42 -14.62 2.92
N VAL A 23 -5.45 -13.68 3.87
CA VAL A 23 -5.54 -13.95 5.32
C VAL A 23 -6.87 -13.42 5.91
N HIS A 24 -7.98 -13.62 5.19
CA HIS A 24 -9.30 -13.07 5.55
C HIS A 24 -9.75 -13.40 6.97
N SER A 25 -9.48 -14.61 7.47
CA SER A 25 -9.87 -15.03 8.82
C SER A 25 -9.24 -14.13 9.91
N TRP A 26 -8.00 -13.70 9.73
CA TRP A 26 -7.30 -12.81 10.66
C TRP A 26 -7.89 -11.40 10.65
N PHE A 27 -8.14 -10.84 9.47
CA PHE A 27 -8.78 -9.52 9.33
C PHE A 27 -10.18 -9.52 9.94
N ASN A 28 -10.97 -10.55 9.67
CA ASN A 28 -12.32 -10.72 10.23
C ASN A 28 -12.29 -10.82 11.76
N ALA A 29 -11.37 -11.60 12.33
CA ALA A 29 -11.19 -11.71 13.79
C ALA A 29 -10.77 -10.39 14.45
N LYS A 30 -10.19 -9.46 13.68
CA LYS A 30 -9.81 -8.11 14.13
C LYS A 30 -10.87 -7.04 13.83
N GLY A 31 -11.99 -7.41 13.18
CA GLY A 31 -13.03 -6.46 12.77
C GLY A 31 -12.55 -5.48 11.70
N ILE A 32 -11.53 -5.83 10.92
CA ILE A 32 -11.00 -5.00 9.84
C ILE A 32 -11.62 -5.49 8.53
N ASP A 33 -12.49 -4.68 7.93
CA ASP A 33 -13.32 -5.02 6.77
C ASP A 33 -12.71 -4.56 5.43
N ARG A 34 -11.99 -3.44 5.44
CA ARG A 34 -11.37 -2.85 4.23
C ARG A 34 -10.01 -3.44 3.88
N GLY A 35 -9.49 -4.38 4.67
CA GLY A 35 -8.15 -4.94 4.51
C GLY A 35 -7.03 -3.92 4.77
N SER A 36 -5.86 -4.14 4.17
CA SER A 36 -4.69 -3.26 4.31
C SER A 36 -4.02 -2.95 2.98
N LEU A 37 -3.13 -1.95 3.02
CA LEU A 37 -2.09 -1.74 2.02
C LEU A 37 -0.82 -2.45 2.46
N ARG A 38 -0.11 -3.06 1.52
CA ARG A 38 1.16 -3.75 1.77
C ARG A 38 2.17 -3.46 0.68
N ALA A 39 3.24 -2.77 1.06
CA ALA A 39 4.50 -2.76 0.33
C ALA A 39 5.36 -3.95 0.78
N SER A 40 6.08 -4.58 -0.15
CA SER A 40 6.93 -5.73 0.15
C SER A 40 8.24 -5.55 -0.61
N ALA A 41 9.34 -5.48 0.13
CA ALA A 41 10.68 -5.28 -0.43
C ALA A 41 11.45 -6.60 -0.54
N TYR A 42 12.48 -6.61 -1.39
CA TYR A 42 13.41 -7.72 -1.59
C TYR A 42 14.84 -7.21 -1.88
N LEU A 43 15.77 -8.12 -2.14
CA LEU A 43 17.21 -7.84 -2.33
C LEU A 43 17.53 -6.80 -3.42
N TYR A 44 16.64 -6.61 -4.39
CA TYR A 44 16.85 -5.67 -5.49
C TYR A 44 16.28 -4.28 -5.21
N ASN A 45 15.56 -4.09 -4.10
CA ASN A 45 15.03 -2.78 -3.78
C ASN A 45 16.10 -1.87 -3.21
N THR A 46 15.95 -0.57 -3.46
CA THR A 46 16.91 0.46 -3.02
C THR A 46 16.31 1.37 -1.95
N GLU A 47 17.16 2.05 -1.19
CA GLU A 47 16.69 3.05 -0.21
C GLU A 47 15.95 4.21 -0.90
N ASP A 48 16.34 4.57 -2.12
CA ASP A 48 15.70 5.65 -2.86
C ASP A 48 14.27 5.29 -3.28
N GLU A 49 14.03 4.04 -3.69
CA GLU A 49 12.67 3.52 -3.92
C GLU A 49 11.81 3.56 -2.65
N VAL A 50 12.41 3.24 -1.50
CA VAL A 50 11.70 3.27 -0.20
C VAL A 50 11.38 4.70 0.22
N ARG A 51 12.29 5.66 -0.01
CA ARG A 51 12.06 7.09 0.24
C ARG A 51 10.93 7.62 -0.64
N LEU A 52 11.00 7.34 -1.95
CA LEU A 52 9.97 7.73 -2.90
C LEU A 52 8.61 7.15 -2.49
N PHE A 53 8.54 5.88 -2.11
CA PHE A 53 7.32 5.27 -1.59
C PHE A 53 6.79 5.95 -0.33
N ALA A 54 7.66 6.27 0.64
CA ALA A 54 7.24 6.89 1.89
C ALA A 54 6.67 8.30 1.68
N GLU A 55 7.33 9.12 0.85
CA GLU A 55 6.88 10.48 0.52
C GLU A 55 5.53 10.47 -0.20
N THR A 56 5.44 9.68 -1.28
CA THR A 56 4.22 9.60 -2.10
C THR A 56 3.05 8.94 -1.38
N LEU A 57 3.29 8.01 -0.45
CA LEU A 57 2.23 7.43 0.38
C LEU A 57 1.61 8.48 1.32
N VAL A 58 2.43 9.36 1.91
CA VAL A 58 1.92 10.44 2.77
C VAL A 58 1.04 11.38 1.94
N GLU A 59 1.51 11.81 0.77
CA GLU A 59 0.73 12.63 -0.16
C GLU A 59 -0.59 11.97 -0.54
N ALA A 60 -0.55 10.69 -0.92
CA ALA A 60 -1.74 9.94 -1.32
C ALA A 60 -2.76 9.77 -0.18
N VAL A 61 -2.29 9.60 1.06
CA VAL A 61 -3.17 9.53 2.24
C VAL A 61 -3.76 10.90 2.58
N GLU A 62 -3.03 11.99 2.42
CA GLU A 62 -3.58 13.33 2.62
C GLU A 62 -4.64 13.70 1.56
N ALA A 63 -4.45 13.24 0.33
CA ALA A 63 -5.37 13.51 -0.78
C ALA A 63 -6.63 12.63 -0.77
N LEU A 64 -6.52 11.35 -0.37
CA LEU A 64 -7.55 10.32 -0.56
C LEU A 64 -7.97 9.57 0.72
N GLY A 65 -7.33 9.87 1.85
CA GLY A 65 -7.49 9.17 3.14
C GLY A 65 -8.76 9.48 3.90
#